data_AF-A0A497AR96-F1
#
_entry.id   AF-A0A497AR96-F1
#
_cell.length_a   1.000
_cell.length_b   1.000
_cell.length_c   1.000
_cell.angle_alpha   90.00
_cell.angle_beta   90.00
_cell.angle_gamma   90.00
#
_symmetry.space_group_name_H-M   'P 1'
#
loop_
_entity.id
_entity.type
_entity.pdbx_description
1 polymer ?
#
loop_
_entity_poly.entity_id
_entity_poly.type
_entity_poly.pdbx_seq_one_letter_code
_entity_poly.pdbx_strand_id
1 'polypeptide(L)'
;QDQEAYAAFLTCIAELLRSGKTVLVHCGAGIGRTGTFALCLLLAMGVNRMEAEKAIHDAGSYPETDEQRRLVDWCEKKFLSLLSG
;
A
#
# COMPACT_ATOMS: atom_id res chain seq x y z
N GLN A 1 -0.81 16.94 -5.58
CA GLN A 1 0.45 17.30 -4.88
C GLN A 1 0.72 16.32 -3.74
N ASP A 2 -0.26 16.07 -2.86
CA ASP A 2 -0.10 15.12 -1.74
C ASP A 2 0.07 13.64 -2.19
N GLN A 3 -0.77 13.16 -3.11
CA GLN A 3 -0.72 11.76 -3.58
C GLN A 3 0.60 11.37 -4.28
N GLU A 4 1.21 12.29 -5.05
CA GLU A 4 2.49 12.03 -5.72
C GLU A 4 3.64 11.92 -4.70
N ALA A 5 3.64 12.79 -3.68
CA ALA A 5 4.59 12.68 -2.57
C ALA A 5 4.39 11.36 -1.79
N TYR A 6 3.13 10.94 -1.60
CA TYR A 6 2.81 9.66 -0.99
C TYR A 6 3.29 8.47 -1.83
N ALA A 7 3.14 8.50 -3.16
CA ALA A 7 3.69 7.46 -4.03
C ALA A 7 5.22 7.38 -3.96
N ALA A 8 5.90 8.53 -3.96
CA ALA A 8 7.37 8.57 -3.78
C ALA A 8 7.78 7.99 -2.42
N PHE A 9 7.03 8.31 -1.35
CA PHE A 9 7.24 7.72 -0.03
C PHE A 9 7.06 6.20 -0.05
N LEU A 10 5.99 5.68 -0.65
CA LEU A 10 5.77 4.23 -0.79
C LEU A 10 6.91 3.54 -1.55
N THR A 11 7.40 4.14 -2.64
CA THR A 11 8.57 3.63 -3.38
C THR A 11 9.81 3.54 -2.48
N CYS A 12 10.09 4.57 -1.69
CA CYS A 12 11.20 4.56 -0.74
C CYS A 12 11.07 3.44 0.30
N ILE A 13 9.88 3.24 0.87
CA ILE A 13 9.64 2.14 1.81
C ILE A 13 9.77 0.77 1.13
N ALA A 14 9.29 0.63 -0.11
CA ALA A 14 9.44 -0.59 -0.88
C ALA A 14 10.92 -0.93 -1.14
N GLU A 15 11.77 0.06 -1.39
CA GLU A 15 13.23 -0.12 -1.51
C GLU A 15 13.86 -0.60 -0.20
N LEU A 16 13.44 -0.06 0.95
CA LEU A 16 13.90 -0.54 2.26
C LEU A 16 13.58 -2.02 2.45
N LEU A 17 12.34 -2.43 2.13
CA LEU A 17 11.93 -3.84 2.21
C LEU A 17 12.74 -4.72 1.24
N ARG A 18 12.94 -4.28 -0.01
CA ARG A 18 13.77 -5.00 -1.00
C ARG A 18 15.23 -5.15 -0.57
N SER A 19 15.76 -4.19 0.21
CA SER A 19 17.10 -4.26 0.79
C SER A 19 17.21 -5.16 2.03
N GLY A 20 16.14 -5.87 2.41
CA GLY A 20 16.10 -6.78 3.54
C GLY A 20 15.86 -6.10 4.89
N LYS A 21 15.43 -4.84 4.92
CA LYS A 21 15.02 -4.17 6.17
C LYS A 21 13.61 -4.59 6.56
N THR A 22 13.31 -4.46 7.86
CA THR A 22 11.98 -4.66 8.42
C THR A 22 11.35 -3.32 8.78
N VAL A 23 10.07 -3.15 8.45
CA VAL A 23 9.30 -1.93 8.73
C VAL A 23 8.12 -2.27 9.64
N LEU A 24 7.98 -1.56 10.76
CA LEU A 24 6.81 -1.64 11.62
C LEU A 24 5.80 -0.56 11.23
N VAL A 25 4.57 -0.97 10.89
CA VAL A 25 3.47 -0.06 10.57
C VAL A 25 2.41 -0.16 11.66
N HIS A 26 1.98 0.96 12.20
CA HIS A 26 0.88 1.00 13.16
C HIS A 26 -0.03 2.21 12.96
N CYS A 27 -1.22 2.14 13.54
CA CYS A 27 -2.09 3.29 13.73
C CYS A 27 -2.65 3.24 15.17
N GLY A 28 -3.96 3.47 15.34
CA GLY A 28 -4.64 3.26 16.62
C GLY A 28 -4.90 1.76 16.88
N ALA A 29 -5.85 1.19 16.14
CA ALA A 29 -6.23 -0.22 16.26
C ALA A 29 -5.42 -1.18 15.38
N GLY A 30 -4.59 -0.64 14.47
CA GLY A 30 -3.86 -1.46 13.51
C GLY A 30 -4.69 -1.97 12.32
N ILE A 31 -5.91 -1.45 12.09
CA ILE A 31 -6.85 -1.98 11.08
C ILE A 31 -6.92 -1.07 9.84
N GLY A 32 -7.60 0.07 9.90
CA GLY A 32 -7.88 0.94 8.75
C GLY A 32 -6.66 1.54 8.07
N ARG A 33 -6.01 2.49 8.74
CA ARG A 33 -4.84 3.19 8.17
C ARG A 33 -3.64 2.25 7.95
N THR A 34 -3.46 1.29 8.86
CA THR A 34 -2.42 0.26 8.72
C THR A 34 -2.67 -0.60 7.48
N GLY A 35 -3.88 -1.15 7.34
CA GLY A 35 -4.25 -1.96 6.17
C GLY A 35 -4.20 -1.18 4.88
N THR A 36 -4.67 0.07 4.88
CA THR A 36 -4.60 0.96 3.71
C THR A 36 -3.16 1.19 3.27
N PHE A 37 -2.28 1.58 4.20
CA PHE A 37 -0.87 1.80 3.90
C PHE A 37 -0.19 0.52 3.39
N ALA A 38 -0.39 -0.60 4.09
CA ALA A 38 0.23 -1.87 3.74
C ALA A 38 -0.24 -2.38 2.37
N LEU A 39 -1.53 -2.20 2.05
CA LEU A 39 -2.08 -2.55 0.75
C LEU A 39 -1.47 -1.69 -0.37
N CYS A 40 -1.40 -0.37 -0.20
CA CYS A 40 -0.74 0.52 -1.14
C CYS A 40 0.76 0.20 -1.31
N LEU A 41 1.44 -0.21 -0.24
CA LEU A 41 2.84 -0.61 -0.28
C LEU A 41 3.06 -1.90 -1.08
N LEU A 42 2.20 -2.91 -0.91
CA LEU A 42 2.25 -4.13 -1.71
C LEU A 42 2.04 -3.85 -3.21
N LEU A 43 1.09 -2.96 -3.54
CA LEU A 43 0.89 -2.49 -4.91
C LEU A 43 2.16 -1.79 -5.47
N ALA A 44 2.81 -0.92 -4.67
CA ALA A 44 4.08 -0.29 -5.05
C ALA A 44 5.23 -1.29 -5.24
N MET A 45 5.17 -2.43 -4.54
CA MET A 45 6.11 -3.53 -4.70
C MET A 45 5.85 -4.39 -5.94
N GLY A 46 4.72 -4.20 -6.63
CA GLY A 46 4.31 -4.94 -7.83
C GLY A 46 3.41 -6.14 -7.56
N VAL A 47 2.90 -6.30 -6.32
CA VAL A 47 1.90 -7.33 -6.01
C VAL A 47 0.57 -6.90 -6.60
N ASN A 48 -0.15 -7.81 -7.25
CA ASN A 48 -1.45 -7.46 -7.82
C ASN A 48 -2.50 -7.22 -6.72
N ARG A 49 -3.56 -6.49 -7.07
CA ARG A 49 -4.58 -6.04 -6.11
C ARG A 49 -5.23 -7.18 -5.33
N MET A 50 -5.60 -8.27 -6.00
CA MET A 50 -6.28 -9.40 -5.36
C MET A 50 -5.39 -10.06 -4.31
N GLU A 51 -4.13 -10.35 -4.66
CA GLU A 51 -3.17 -10.97 -3.75
C GLU A 51 -2.84 -10.05 -2.56
N ALA A 52 -2.67 -8.76 -2.84
CA ALA A 52 -2.38 -7.78 -1.81
C ALA A 52 -3.55 -7.63 -0.82
N GLU A 53 -4.79 -7.55 -1.32
CA GLU A 53 -5.97 -7.50 -0.44
C GLU A 53 -6.10 -8.76 0.41
N LYS A 54 -5.92 -9.94 -0.19
CA LYS A 54 -5.96 -11.20 0.54
C LYS A 54 -4.92 -11.22 1.66
N ALA A 55 -3.67 -10.86 1.38
CA ALA A 55 -2.60 -10.88 2.37
C ALA A 55 -2.88 -9.92 3.54
N ILE A 56 -3.39 -8.72 3.26
CA ILE A 56 -3.70 -7.72 4.29
C ILE A 56 -4.94 -8.13 5.11
N HIS A 57 -5.95 -8.70 4.46
CA HIS A 57 -7.15 -9.20 5.14
C HIS A 57 -6.86 -10.40 6.05
N ASP A 58 -6.06 -11.36 5.57
CA ASP A 58 -5.62 -12.51 6.37
C ASP A 58 -4.81 -12.05 7.61
N ALA A 59 -4.15 -10.89 7.54
CA ALA A 59 -3.47 -10.25 8.66
C ALA A 59 -4.40 -9.42 9.59
N GLY A 60 -5.72 -9.46 9.38
CA GLY A 60 -6.71 -8.76 10.20
C GLY A 60 -6.81 -7.26 9.96
N SER A 61 -6.26 -6.75 8.85
CA SER A 61 -6.28 -5.33 8.48
C SER A 61 -7.05 -5.12 7.17
N TYR A 62 -7.61 -3.93 6.97
CA TYR A 62 -8.32 -3.58 5.73
C TYR A 62 -8.65 -2.08 5.70
N PRO A 63 -8.84 -1.45 4.52
CA PRO A 63 -9.42 -0.11 4.43
C PRO A 63 -10.83 -0.02 5.03
N GLU A 64 -11.02 0.84 6.03
CA GLU A 64 -12.30 1.00 6.75
C GLU A 64 -13.24 1.99 6.04
N THR A 65 -12.71 3.03 5.40
CA THR A 65 -13.51 4.12 4.80
C THR A 65 -13.46 4.13 3.27
N ASP A 66 -14.45 4.78 2.64
CA ASP A 66 -14.46 4.95 1.18
C ASP A 66 -13.28 5.80 0.69
N GLU A 67 -12.82 6.74 1.50
CA GLU A 67 -11.64 7.54 1.18
C GLU A 67 -10.37 6.69 1.14
N GLN A 68 -10.22 5.77 2.10
CA GLN A 68 -9.11 4.82 2.11
C GLN A 68 -9.18 3.87 0.89
N ARG A 69 -10.37 3.34 0.57
CA ARG A 69 -10.57 2.51 -0.64
C ARG A 69 -10.20 3.27 -1.93
N ARG A 70 -10.64 4.52 -2.06
CA ARG A 70 -10.27 5.39 -3.20
C ARG A 70 -8.77 5.64 -3.30
N LEU A 71 -8.06 5.76 -2.17
CA LEU A 71 -6.60 5.89 -2.17
C LEU A 71 -5.93 4.63 -2.71
N VAL A 72 -6.40 3.44 -2.33
CA VAL A 72 -5.88 2.18 -2.85
C VAL A 72 -6.12 2.06 -4.35
N ASP A 73 -7.32 2.38 -4.83
CA ASP A 73 -7.65 2.35 -6.26
C ASP A 73 -6.77 3.32 -7.08
N TRP A 74 -6.44 4.47 -6.49
CA TRP A 74 -5.49 5.40 -7.08
C TRP A 74 -4.07 4.82 -7.13
N CYS A 75 -3.59 4.22 -6.03
CA CYS A 75 -2.28 3.58 -5.97
C CYS A 75 -2.15 2.42 -6.98
N GLU A 76 -3.18 1.60 -7.12
CA GLU A 76 -3.22 0.51 -8.10
C GLU A 76 -3.01 1.05 -9.51
N LYS A 77 -3.78 2.07 -9.93
CA LYS A 77 -3.61 2.71 -11.23
C LYS A 77 -2.22 3.33 -11.40
N LYS A 78 -1.73 4.01 -10.37
CA LYS A 78 -0.40 4.65 -10.37
C LYS A 78 0.71 3.63 -10.64
N PHE A 79 0.72 2.52 -9.91
CA PHE A 79 1.79 1.53 -10.01
C PHE A 79 1.60 0.54 -11.17
N LEU A 80 0.38 0.29 -11.65
CA LEU A 80 0.16 -0.43 -12.91
C LEU A 80 0.69 0.36 -14.13
N SER A 81 0.49 1.68 -14.14
CA SER A 81 0.96 2.53 -15.25
C SER A 81 2.49 2.58 -15.38
N LEU A 82 3.22 2.36 -14.27
CA LEU A 82 4.68 2.36 -14.22
C LEU A 82 5.31 1.01 -14.64
N LEU A 83 4.52 -0.07 -14.74
CA LEU A 83 4.98 -1.37 -15.23
C LEU A 83 4.83 -1.53 -16.75
N SER A 84 4.10 -0.59 -17.39
CA SER A 84 3.75 -0.63 -18.81
C SER A 84 4.61 0.32 -19.67
N GLY A 85 5.59 1.01 -19.08
CA GLY A 85 6.49 1.97 -19.74
C GLY A 85 7.93 1.78 -19.30
#